data_AF-A0A7Y9SXK3-F1
#
_entry.id   AF-A0A7Y9SXK3-F1
#
_cell.length_a   1.000
_cell.length_b   1.000
_cell.length_c   1.000
_cell.angle_alpha   90.00
_cell.angle_beta   90.00
_cell.angle_gamma   90.00
#
_symmetry.space_group_name_H-M   'P 1'
#
loop_
_entity.id
_entity.type
_entity.pdbx_description
1 polymer ?
#
loop_
_entity_poly.entity_id
_entity_poly.type
_entity_poly.pdbx_seq_one_letter_code
_entity_poly.pdbx_strand_id
1 'polypeptide(L)'
;MKASGVARRAQPVLSTALIVQATRRWCGARQRAQPGGPALHRLFAPLGLFMMAASFDSLMLLVEHAAGRPLLAGLADQPTRDQCGIDALLATGQLATADGWLDFSASRCPLAGAIDCAAVSVRLAAASEPVSTNA
;
A
#
# COMPACT_ATOMS: atom_id res chain seq x y z
N MET A 1 -5.27 -17.82 34.06
CA MET A 1 -5.08 -17.52 32.62
C MET A 1 -4.73 -16.05 32.49
N LYS A 2 -3.47 -15.72 32.16
CA LYS A 2 -3.05 -14.32 31.95
C LYS A 2 -3.39 -13.93 30.51
N ALA A 3 -4.33 -12.99 30.35
CA ALA A 3 -4.57 -12.34 29.08
C ALA A 3 -3.33 -11.49 28.74
N SER A 4 -2.50 -11.98 27.82
CA SER A 4 -1.48 -11.15 27.18
C SER A 4 -2.20 -10.06 26.39
N GLY A 5 -2.33 -8.89 27.00
CA GLY A 5 -2.64 -7.66 26.28
C GLY A 5 -1.50 -7.42 25.31
N VAL A 6 -1.69 -7.80 24.05
CA VAL A 6 -0.83 -7.37 22.95
C VAL A 6 -0.98 -5.85 22.93
N ALA A 7 0.01 -5.15 23.48
CA ALA A 7 0.14 -3.73 23.33
C ALA A 7 0.03 -3.45 21.83
N ARG A 8 -1.02 -2.73 21.44
CA ARG A 8 -1.24 -2.25 20.08
C ARG A 8 -0.09 -1.29 19.81
N ARG A 9 1.07 -1.82 19.39
CA ARG A 9 2.23 -1.03 18.98
C ARG A 9 1.68 0.03 18.05
N ALA A 10 1.96 1.31 18.34
CA ALA A 10 1.65 2.40 17.45
C ALA A 10 2.29 2.04 16.11
N GLN A 11 1.48 1.57 15.16
CA GLN A 11 1.99 1.18 13.86
C GLN A 11 2.55 2.45 13.24
N PRO A 12 3.81 2.45 12.76
CA PRO A 12 4.32 3.59 12.03
C PRO A 12 3.38 3.85 10.87
N VAL A 13 2.82 5.04 10.89
CA VAL A 13 1.97 5.53 9.81
C VAL A 13 2.92 5.87 8.68
N LEU A 14 2.80 5.12 7.58
CA LEU A 14 3.49 5.46 6.34
C LEU A 14 3.09 6.88 5.93
N SER A 15 4.07 7.71 5.57
CA SER A 15 3.74 9.05 5.13
C SER A 15 2.99 9.01 3.80
N THR A 16 1.97 9.86 3.64
CA THR A 16 1.24 10.01 2.38
C THR A 16 2.18 10.27 1.21
N ALA A 17 3.23 11.06 1.42
CA ALA A 17 4.24 11.32 0.38
C ALA A 17 4.93 10.04 -0.11
N LEU A 18 5.28 9.12 0.79
CA LEU A 18 5.90 7.85 0.44
C LEU A 18 4.93 6.94 -0.31
N ILE A 19 3.66 6.88 0.12
CA ILE A 19 2.62 6.09 -0.54
C ILE A 19 2.37 6.62 -1.96
N VAL A 20 2.17 7.93 -2.11
CA VAL A 20 1.99 8.61 -3.40
C VAL A 20 3.16 8.33 -4.34
N GLN A 21 4.40 8.38 -3.83
CA GLN A 21 5.60 8.11 -4.61
C GLN A 21 5.74 6.63 -5.00
N ALA A 22 5.41 5.70 -4.09
CA ALA A 22 5.41 4.26 -4.34
C ALA A 22 4.40 3.91 -5.45
N THR A 23 3.17 4.39 -5.33
CA THR A 23 2.12 4.23 -6.34
C THR A 23 2.58 4.78 -7.70
N ARG A 24 3.18 5.98 -7.76
CA ARG A 24 3.71 6.54 -9.02
C ARG A 24 4.76 5.67 -9.67
N ARG A 25 5.74 5.20 -8.89
CA ARG A 25 6.83 4.37 -9.42
C ARG A 25 6.29 3.03 -9.92
N TRP A 26 5.33 2.47 -9.21
CA TRP A 26 4.65 1.25 -9.62
C TRP A 26 3.86 1.45 -10.92
N CYS A 27 2.95 2.43 -10.98
CA CYS A 27 2.16 2.71 -12.18
C CYS A 27 3.06 3.05 -13.38
N GLY A 28 4.12 3.84 -13.17
CA GLY A 28 5.09 4.17 -14.20
C GLY A 28 5.89 2.98 -14.72
N ALA A 29 6.11 1.94 -13.91
CA ALA A 29 6.70 0.68 -14.36
C ALA A 29 5.69 -0.14 -15.19
N ARG A 30 4.43 -0.23 -14.72
CA ARG A 30 3.34 -0.93 -15.43
C ARG A 30 3.07 -0.34 -16.81
N GLN A 31 3.03 0.98 -16.92
CA GLN A 31 2.88 1.70 -18.20
C GLN A 31 3.99 1.39 -19.20
N ARG A 32 5.19 1.01 -18.72
CA ARG A 32 6.33 0.59 -19.52
C ARG A 32 6.41 -0.93 -19.71
N ALA A 33 5.36 -1.66 -19.35
CA ALA A 33 5.31 -3.12 -19.36
C ALA A 33 6.44 -3.79 -18.53
N GLN A 34 6.88 -3.12 -17.46
CA GLN A 34 7.90 -3.63 -16.53
C GLN A 34 7.26 -4.11 -15.22
N PRO A 35 7.90 -5.04 -14.51
CA PRO A 35 7.46 -5.44 -13.18
C PRO A 35 7.54 -4.26 -12.20
N GLY A 36 6.53 -4.13 -11.32
CA GLY A 36 6.45 -3.07 -10.31
C GLY A 36 7.45 -3.26 -9.15
N GLY A 37 7.66 -4.51 -8.73
CA GLY A 37 8.58 -4.89 -7.65
C GLY A 37 9.97 -4.21 -7.70
N PRO A 38 10.72 -4.26 -8.82
CA PRO A 38 12.03 -3.57 -8.91
C PRO A 38 11.97 -2.04 -8.79
N ALA A 39 10.87 -1.40 -9.20
CA ALA A 39 10.70 0.05 -9.05
C ALA A 39 10.41 0.42 -7.59
N LEU A 40 9.64 -0.42 -6.89
CA LEU A 40 9.35 -0.30 -5.47
C LEU A 40 10.58 -0.61 -4.61
N HIS A 41 11.33 -1.66 -4.93
CA HIS A 41 12.56 -2.01 -4.21
C HIS A 41 13.58 -0.86 -4.26
N ARG A 42 13.77 -0.21 -5.41
CA ARG A 42 14.63 0.99 -5.53
C ARG A 42 14.13 2.20 -4.73
N LEU A 43 12.85 2.24 -4.36
CA LEU A 43 12.31 3.30 -3.51
C LEU A 43 12.51 2.96 -2.02
N PHE A 44 12.24 1.72 -1.66
CA PHE A 44 12.18 1.29 -0.27
C PHE A 44 13.53 0.84 0.31
N ALA A 45 14.42 0.26 -0.50
CA ALA A 45 15.72 -0.25 -0.04
C ALA A 45 16.57 0.81 0.69
N PRO A 46 16.68 2.07 0.22
CA PRO A 46 17.43 3.11 0.94
C PRO A 46 16.81 3.50 2.30
N LEU A 47 15.53 3.18 2.52
CA LEU A 47 14.79 3.45 3.75
C LEU A 47 14.79 2.25 4.72
N GLY A 48 15.46 1.16 4.35
CA GLY A 48 15.41 -0.11 5.07
C GLY A 48 14.22 -1.01 4.68
N LEU A 49 13.21 -0.47 3.96
CA LEU A 49 11.85 -0.99 3.70
C LEU A 49 11.76 -2.20 2.75
N PHE A 50 12.67 -3.16 2.87
CA PHE A 50 12.82 -4.27 1.91
C PHE A 50 11.56 -5.13 1.78
N MET A 51 10.94 -5.49 2.91
CA MET A 51 9.72 -6.32 2.91
C MET A 51 8.49 -5.57 2.40
N MET A 52 8.57 -4.23 2.40
CA MET A 52 7.50 -3.37 1.92
C MET A 52 7.35 -3.47 0.40
N ALA A 53 8.44 -3.65 -0.35
CA ALA A 53 8.38 -3.73 -1.81
C ALA A 53 7.45 -4.85 -2.30
N ALA A 54 7.64 -6.07 -1.80
CA ALA A 54 6.83 -7.22 -2.21
C ALA A 54 5.37 -7.13 -1.71
N SER A 55 5.17 -6.65 -0.48
CA SER A 55 3.83 -6.48 0.10
C SER A 55 3.04 -5.41 -0.67
N PHE A 56 3.70 -4.30 -1.01
CA PHE A 56 3.08 -3.19 -1.74
C PHE A 56 2.80 -3.59 -3.20
N ASP A 57 3.71 -4.31 -3.86
CA ASP A 57 3.49 -4.83 -5.22
C ASP A 57 2.27 -5.75 -5.28
N SER A 58 2.13 -6.66 -4.30
CA SER A 58 0.99 -7.57 -4.19
C SER A 58 -0.33 -6.82 -3.98
N LEU A 59 -0.33 -5.82 -3.10
CA LEU A 59 -1.50 -4.95 -2.88
C LEU A 59 -1.91 -4.25 -4.19
N MET A 60 -0.95 -3.64 -4.89
CA MET A 60 -1.23 -2.91 -6.13
C MET A 60 -1.81 -3.82 -7.21
N LEU A 61 -1.30 -5.06 -7.35
CA LEU A 61 -1.84 -6.05 -8.28
C LEU A 61 -3.28 -6.44 -7.94
N LEU A 62 -3.58 -6.68 -6.66
CA LEU A 62 -4.94 -7.01 -6.21
C LEU A 62 -5.91 -5.87 -6.47
N VAL A 63 -5.48 -4.63 -6.19
CA VAL A 63 -6.30 -3.43 -6.42
C VAL A 63 -6.51 -3.20 -7.92
N GLU A 64 -5.47 -3.29 -8.75
CA GLU A 64 -5.57 -3.16 -10.22
C GLU A 64 -6.52 -4.24 -10.79
N HIS A 65 -6.40 -5.48 -10.30
CA HIS A 65 -7.26 -6.58 -10.74
C HIS A 65 -8.72 -6.36 -10.31
N ALA A 66 -8.95 -5.93 -9.07
CA ALA A 66 -10.29 -5.61 -8.59
C ALA A 66 -10.92 -4.41 -9.33
N ALA A 67 -10.10 -3.40 -9.68
CA ALA A 67 -10.54 -2.24 -10.44
C ALA A 67 -10.93 -2.58 -11.88
N GLY A 68 -10.41 -3.68 -12.43
CA GLY A 68 -10.61 -4.07 -13.83
C GLY A 68 -9.97 -3.10 -14.84
N ARG A 69 -9.15 -2.15 -14.37
CA ARG A 69 -8.46 -1.16 -15.17
C ARG A 69 -7.06 -0.88 -14.61
N PRO A 70 -6.12 -0.41 -15.43
CA PRO A 70 -4.85 0.08 -14.94
C PRO A 70 -5.04 1.20 -13.91
N LEU A 71 -4.20 1.20 -12.88
CA LEU A 71 -4.17 2.27 -11.89
C LEU A 71 -3.47 3.50 -12.46
N LEU A 72 -4.03 4.67 -12.19
CA LEU A 72 -3.50 5.94 -12.59
C LEU A 72 -2.66 6.55 -11.47
N ALA A 73 -1.64 7.30 -11.84
CA ALA A 73 -0.86 8.07 -10.89
C ALA A 73 -0.52 9.44 -11.50
N GLY A 74 -0.79 10.47 -10.72
CA GLY A 74 -0.50 11.86 -11.02
C GLY A 74 0.86 12.28 -10.50
N LEU A 75 1.02 13.57 -10.23
CA LEU A 75 2.23 14.12 -9.64
C LEU A 75 2.20 14.00 -8.11
N ALA A 76 3.28 14.40 -7.44
CA ALA A 76 3.37 14.29 -5.97
C ALA A 76 2.46 15.31 -5.26
N ASP A 77 2.40 16.51 -5.80
CA ASP A 77 1.57 17.65 -5.38
C ASP A 77 0.11 17.55 -5.84
N GLN A 78 -0.15 16.72 -6.85
CA GLN A 78 -1.47 16.51 -7.46
C GLN A 78 -1.77 15.01 -7.56
N PRO A 79 -2.03 14.35 -6.41
CA PRO A 79 -2.37 12.93 -6.40
C PRO A 79 -3.71 12.69 -7.08
N THR A 80 -3.77 11.61 -7.86
CA THR A 80 -5.00 11.08 -8.45
C THR A 80 -5.88 10.44 -7.39
N ARG A 81 -7.16 10.19 -7.76
CA ARG A 81 -8.09 9.41 -6.95
C ARG A 81 -7.52 8.06 -6.53
N ASP A 82 -6.77 7.41 -7.42
CA ASP A 82 -6.11 6.13 -7.14
C ASP A 82 -5.08 6.22 -6.03
N GLN A 83 -4.24 7.26 -6.08
CA GLN A 83 -3.24 7.49 -5.03
C GLN A 83 -3.87 7.83 -3.68
N CYS A 84 -4.90 8.68 -3.66
CA CYS A 84 -5.63 9.02 -2.43
C CYS A 84 -6.36 7.80 -1.84
N GLY A 85 -6.91 6.94 -2.69
CA GLY A 85 -7.57 5.71 -2.27
C GLY A 85 -6.62 4.68 -1.65
N ILE A 86 -5.45 4.49 -2.26
CA ILE A 86 -4.38 3.63 -1.70
C ILE A 86 -3.88 4.19 -0.35
N ASP A 87 -3.71 5.51 -0.26
CA ASP A 87 -3.32 6.17 1.00
C ASP A 87 -4.34 5.94 2.11
N ALA A 88 -5.62 6.17 1.83
CA ALA A 88 -6.71 5.90 2.76
C ALA A 88 -6.79 4.41 3.16
N LEU A 89 -6.66 3.51 2.19
CA LEU A 89 -6.64 2.06 2.43
C LEU A 89 -5.49 1.66 3.36
N LEU A 90 -4.30 2.21 3.18
CA LEU A 90 -3.16 1.92 4.05
C LEU A 90 -3.31 2.58 5.43
N ALA A 91 -3.95 3.74 5.51
CA ALA A 91 -4.25 4.42 6.77
C ALA A 91 -5.25 3.63 7.65
N THR A 92 -6.27 3.02 7.04
CA THR A 92 -7.33 2.28 7.77
C THR A 92 -7.12 0.77 7.80
N GLY A 93 -6.44 0.22 6.80
CA GLY A 93 -6.30 -1.22 6.57
C GLY A 93 -7.61 -1.87 6.12
N GLN A 94 -8.56 -1.08 5.63
CA GLN A 94 -9.92 -1.51 5.34
C GLN A 94 -10.39 -0.96 4.00
N LEU A 95 -10.72 -1.83 3.05
CA LEU A 95 -11.26 -1.46 1.74
C LEU A 95 -12.65 -0.87 1.86
N ALA A 96 -13.43 -1.28 2.86
CA ALA A 96 -14.77 -0.77 3.11
C ALA A 96 -14.80 0.74 3.41
N THR A 97 -13.68 1.33 3.90
CA THR A 97 -13.59 2.78 4.12
C THR A 97 -13.27 3.55 2.84
N ALA A 98 -12.94 2.87 1.75
CA ALA A 98 -12.60 3.47 0.47
C ALA A 98 -13.80 3.52 -0.49
N ASP A 99 -14.98 3.83 0.06
CA ASP A 99 -16.22 3.83 -0.69
C ASP A 99 -16.17 4.93 -1.78
N GLY A 100 -16.48 4.52 -3.01
CA GLY A 100 -16.39 5.37 -4.19
C GLY A 100 -15.00 5.54 -4.81
N TRP A 101 -13.89 5.14 -4.17
CA TRP A 101 -12.57 5.21 -4.84
C TRP A 101 -12.52 4.30 -6.06
N LEU A 102 -12.96 3.05 -5.88
CA LEU A 102 -13.06 2.07 -6.94
C LEU A 102 -14.50 2.11 -7.48
N ASP A 103 -14.66 1.97 -8.80
CA ASP A 103 -15.99 1.91 -9.45
C ASP A 103 -16.77 0.63 -9.08
N PHE A 104 -16.25 -0.17 -8.16
CA PHE A 104 -16.93 -1.29 -7.53
C PHE A 104 -17.19 -1.00 -6.05
N SER A 105 -18.31 -1.49 -5.53
CA SER A 105 -18.56 -1.48 -4.09
C SER A 105 -17.71 -2.56 -3.42
N ALA A 106 -16.97 -2.21 -2.37
CA ALA A 106 -16.19 -3.17 -1.58
C ALA A 106 -17.03 -4.38 -1.11
N SER A 107 -18.32 -4.16 -0.81
CA SER A 107 -19.30 -5.20 -0.44
C SER A 107 -19.57 -6.24 -1.52
N ARG A 108 -19.25 -5.92 -2.78
CA ARG A 108 -19.45 -6.76 -3.97
C ARG A 108 -18.15 -7.22 -4.61
N CYS A 109 -17.00 -6.91 -4.00
CA CYS A 109 -15.69 -7.30 -4.50
C CYS A 109 -15.28 -8.67 -3.95
N PRO A 110 -15.12 -9.71 -4.80
CA PRO A 110 -14.66 -11.02 -4.34
C PRO A 110 -13.25 -10.98 -3.70
N LEU A 111 -12.47 -9.94 -4.01
CA LEU A 111 -11.09 -9.77 -3.53
C LEU A 111 -10.99 -8.88 -2.29
N ALA A 112 -12.11 -8.40 -1.73
CA ALA A 112 -12.08 -7.45 -0.60
C ALA A 112 -11.23 -7.96 0.57
N GLY A 113 -11.43 -9.21 1.01
CA GLY A 113 -10.64 -9.79 2.10
C GLY A 113 -9.14 -9.96 1.76
N ALA A 114 -8.81 -10.24 0.49
CA ALA A 114 -7.42 -10.32 0.05
C ALA A 114 -6.75 -8.95 0.02
N ILE A 115 -7.48 -7.91 -0.39
CA ILE A 115 -7.02 -6.52 -0.39
C ILE A 115 -6.81 -6.02 1.04
N ASP A 116 -7.76 -6.29 1.96
CA ASP A 116 -7.62 -5.96 3.38
C ASP A 116 -6.38 -6.64 3.98
N CYS A 117 -6.20 -7.94 3.69
CA CYS A 117 -5.04 -8.69 4.13
C CYS A 117 -3.73 -8.08 3.60
N ALA A 118 -3.66 -7.77 2.30
CA ALA A 118 -2.49 -7.14 1.70
C ALA A 118 -2.20 -5.75 2.27
N ALA A 119 -3.24 -4.93 2.51
CA ALA A 119 -3.11 -3.62 3.15
C ALA A 119 -2.55 -3.75 4.57
N VAL A 120 -3.04 -4.70 5.35
CA VAL A 120 -2.50 -5.02 6.68
C VAL A 120 -1.06 -5.51 6.58
N SER A 121 -0.72 -6.37 5.63
CA SER A 121 0.66 -6.84 5.42
C SER A 121 1.62 -5.70 5.10
N VAL A 122 1.23 -4.73 4.27
CA VAL A 122 2.04 -3.53 3.99
C VAL A 122 2.29 -2.73 5.27
N ARG A 123 1.24 -2.51 6.08
CA ARG A 123 1.37 -1.81 7.37
C ARG A 123 2.27 -2.54 8.34
N LEU A 124 2.18 -3.87 8.39
CA LEU A 124 3.05 -4.70 9.23
C LEU A 124 4.49 -4.69 8.75
N ALA A 125 4.73 -4.73 7.43
CA ALA A 125 6.06 -4.61 6.84
C ALA A 125 6.70 -3.26 7.20
N ALA A 126 5.94 -2.17 7.13
CA ALA A 126 6.37 -0.84 7.57
C ALA A 126 6.68 -0.77 9.08
N ALA A 127 5.98 -1.59 9.90
CA ALA A 127 6.15 -1.64 11.35
C ALA A 127 7.28 -2.54 11.84
N SER A 128 7.72 -3.48 11.02
CA SER A 128 8.64 -4.54 11.43
C SER A 128 10.11 -4.15 11.28
N GLU A 129 10.37 -3.00 10.69
CA GLU A 129 11.74 -2.58 10.45
C GLU A 129 12.25 -1.65 11.53
N PRO A 130 13.40 -1.99 12.15
CA PRO A 130 13.97 -1.16 13.18
C PRO A 130 14.43 0.16 12.58
N VAL A 131 14.04 1.25 13.22
CA VAL A 131 14.77 2.52 13.14
C VAL A 131 16.23 2.19 13.43
N SER A 132 17.07 2.21 12.40
CA SER A 132 18.52 2.28 12.60
C SER A 132 18.80 3.67 13.19
N THR A 133 18.73 3.77 14.51
CA THR A 133 19.39 4.83 15.27
C THR A 133 20.88 4.65 15.03
N ASN A 134 21.39 5.28 13.97
CA ASN A 134 22.83 5.51 13.87
C ASN A 134 23.17 6.57 14.92
N ALA A 135 23.94 6.11 15.90
CA ALA A 135 24.67 6.91 16.88
C ALA A 135 25.73 7.80 16.22
#